data_AF-A0A2V9CZA2-F1
#
_entry.id   AF-A0A2V9CZA2-F1
#
_cell.length_a   1.000
_cell.length_b   1.000
_cell.length_c   1.000
_cell.angle_alpha   90.00
_cell.angle_beta   90.00
_cell.angle_gamma   90.00
#
_symmetry.space_group_name_H-M   'P 1'
#
loop_
_entity.id
_entity.type
_entity.pdbx_description
1 polymer ?
#
loop_
_entity_poly.entity_id
_entity_poly.type
_entity_poly.pdbx_seq_one_letter_code
_entity_poly.pdbx_strand_id
1 'polypeptide(L)'
;MDPANDFWALRRRVGPAVWLLAFFAAYTPAGWTGDTPAYIAQGNIISDGELADRLQISIGTLASWRRRLRKAHLLDWLVRPGVGRVYIISALNKVLPKEQVAIQEVSQSVQTALRSAEGNAGFVN
;
A
#
# COMPACT_ATOMS: atom_id res chain seq x y z
N MET A 1 -1.34 6.31 27.09
CA MET A 1 -0.49 5.61 26.11
C MET A 1 0.93 5.78 26.58
N ASP A 2 1.62 4.69 26.88
CA ASP A 2 3.04 4.72 27.21
C ASP A 2 3.83 4.52 25.90
N PRO A 3 4.49 5.57 25.38
CA PRO A 3 5.13 5.54 24.07
C PRO A 3 6.24 4.47 23.97
N ALA A 4 6.89 4.13 25.08
CA ALA A 4 7.91 3.08 25.09
C ALA A 4 7.26 1.69 24.92
N ASN A 5 6.14 1.43 25.58
CA ASN A 5 5.41 0.18 25.46
C ASN A 5 4.81 0.01 24.05
N ASP A 6 4.31 1.10 23.46
CA ASP A 6 3.77 1.12 22.10
C ASP A 6 4.86 0.83 21.05
N PHE A 7 6.08 1.34 21.24
CA PHE A 7 7.22 1.03 20.37
C PHE A 7 7.62 -0.46 20.40
N TRP A 8 7.74 -1.05 21.60
CA TRP A 8 8.11 -2.47 21.73
C TRP A 8 6.99 -3.40 21.26
N ALA A 9 5.73 -3.01 21.40
CA ALA A 9 4.59 -3.72 20.84
C ALA A 9 4.59 -3.67 19.31
N LEU A 10 4.88 -2.50 18.72
CA LEU A 10 4.99 -2.33 17.27
C LEU A 10 6.15 -3.15 16.70
N ARG A 11 7.34 -3.10 17.34
CA ARG A 11 8.52 -3.88 16.94
C ARG A 11 8.22 -5.38 16.91
N ARG A 12 7.54 -5.91 17.93
CA ARG A 12 7.14 -7.34 17.98
C ARG A 12 6.14 -7.71 16.87
N ARG A 13 5.20 -6.81 16.55
CA ARG A 13 4.20 -7.04 15.48
C ARG A 13 4.82 -7.02 14.08
N VAL A 14 5.75 -6.09 13.82
CA VAL A 14 6.42 -5.95 12.52
C VAL A 14 7.49 -7.04 12.34
N GLY A 15 8.34 -7.23 13.35
CA GLY A 15 9.43 -8.21 13.32
C GLY A 15 10.31 -8.08 12.07
N PRO A 16 10.60 -9.18 11.35
CA PRO A 16 11.46 -9.14 10.16
C PRO A 16 10.86 -8.36 8.99
N ALA A 17 9.56 -8.04 9.00
CA ALA A 17 8.95 -7.24 7.95
C ALA A 17 9.44 -5.78 7.92
N VAL A 18 10.21 -5.35 8.94
CA VAL A 18 10.89 -4.04 8.95
C VAL A 18 11.83 -3.87 7.76
N TRP A 19 12.42 -4.96 7.26
CA TRP A 19 13.31 -4.90 6.11
C TRP A 19 12.59 -4.53 4.82
N LEU A 20 11.34 -4.97 4.66
CA LEU A 20 10.50 -4.54 3.55
C LEU A 20 10.13 -3.05 3.66
N LEU A 21 9.85 -2.55 4.87
CA LEU A 21 9.62 -1.12 5.07
C LEU A 21 10.89 -0.30 4.78
N ALA A 22 12.05 -0.74 5.26
CA ALA A 22 13.33 -0.07 5.01
C ALA A 22 13.66 -0.04 3.51
N PHE A 23 13.44 -1.17 2.82
CA PHE A 23 13.57 -1.23 1.37
C PHE A 23 12.66 -0.19 0.71
N PHE A 24 11.39 -0.15 1.09
CA PHE A 24 10.42 0.78 0.54
C PHE A 24 10.70 2.25 0.82
N ALA A 25 11.24 2.59 1.99
CA ALA A 25 11.68 3.94 2.33
C ALA A 25 12.79 4.44 1.38
N ALA A 26 13.61 3.56 0.81
CA ALA A 26 14.60 3.95 -0.19
C ALA A 26 13.96 4.37 -1.54
N TYR A 27 12.71 3.97 -1.80
CA TYR A 27 11.96 4.29 -3.02
C TYR A 27 10.81 5.28 -2.75
N THR A 28 10.71 5.85 -1.55
CA THR A 28 9.79 6.97 -1.30
C THR A 28 10.34 8.24 -1.93
N PRO A 29 9.49 9.17 -2.40
CA PRO A 29 9.94 10.45 -2.95
C PRO A 29 10.84 11.20 -1.96
N ALA A 30 11.93 11.81 -2.45
CA ALA A 30 12.95 12.45 -1.60
C ALA A 30 12.40 13.59 -0.70
N GLY A 31 11.27 14.19 -1.07
CA GLY A 31 10.59 15.22 -0.29
C GLY A 31 9.53 14.69 0.69
N TRP A 32 9.40 13.38 0.86
CA TRP A 32 8.40 12.80 1.75
C TRP A 32 8.79 13.00 3.22
N THR A 33 7.96 13.76 3.95
CA THR A 33 8.18 14.12 5.36
C THR A 33 7.57 13.15 6.36
N GLY A 34 6.79 12.18 5.90
CA GLY A 34 6.08 11.24 6.77
C GLY A 34 4.71 11.74 7.25
N ASP A 35 4.27 12.94 6.84
CA ASP A 35 3.00 13.54 7.28
C ASP A 35 1.78 13.05 6.47
N THR A 36 2.01 12.58 5.25
CA THR A 36 0.97 12.04 4.36
C THR A 36 1.37 10.66 3.83
N PRO A 37 0.43 9.79 3.42
CA PRO A 37 0.78 8.54 2.75
C PRO A 37 1.52 8.82 1.43
N ALA A 38 2.52 8.00 1.09
CA ALA A 38 3.29 8.16 -0.14
C ALA A 38 3.27 6.90 -1.01
N TYR A 39 3.12 7.11 -2.32
CA TYR A 39 3.30 6.06 -3.32
C TYR A 39 4.77 5.71 -3.47
N ILE A 40 5.06 4.43 -3.38
CA ILE A 40 6.41 3.89 -3.52
C ILE A 40 6.78 3.90 -5.00
N ALA A 41 8.04 4.23 -5.29
CA ALA A 41 8.57 4.33 -6.65
C ALA A 41 7.70 5.23 -7.54
N GLN A 42 7.17 6.33 -6.99
CA GLN A 42 6.26 7.27 -7.68
C GLN A 42 4.98 6.61 -8.23
N GLY A 43 4.53 5.51 -7.62
CA GLY A 43 3.32 4.79 -8.04
C GLY A 43 3.58 3.76 -9.14
N ASN A 44 4.84 3.52 -9.49
CA ASN A 44 5.19 2.45 -10.42
C ASN A 44 4.86 1.08 -9.82
N ILE A 45 4.45 0.18 -10.71
CA ILE A 45 4.08 -1.18 -10.34
C ILE A 45 5.35 -1.99 -10.14
N ILE A 46 5.45 -2.67 -9.00
CA ILE A 46 6.58 -3.54 -8.67
C ILE A 46 6.07 -4.97 -8.61
N SER A 47 6.70 -5.86 -9.37
CA SER A 47 6.33 -7.28 -9.38
C SER A 47 6.75 -7.97 -8.09
N ASP A 48 5.97 -8.98 -7.67
CA ASP A 48 6.28 -9.75 -6.46
C ASP A 48 7.58 -10.55 -6.60
N GLY A 49 7.88 -11.05 -7.81
CA GLY A 49 9.11 -11.79 -8.10
C GLY A 49 10.33 -10.89 -7.95
N GLU A 50 10.34 -9.75 -8.65
CA GLU A 50 11.43 -8.78 -8.56
C GLU A 50 11.68 -8.29 -7.13
N LEU A 51 10.60 -8.05 -6.37
CA LEU A 51 10.71 -7.61 -4.98
C LEU A 51 11.27 -8.71 -4.07
N ALA A 52 10.86 -9.96 -4.29
CA ALA A 52 11.36 -11.12 -3.56
C ALA A 52 12.84 -11.37 -3.86
N ASP A 53 13.24 -11.25 -5.13
CA ASP A 53 14.62 -11.42 -5.59
C ASP A 53 15.54 -10.34 -5.01
N ARG A 54 15.13 -9.06 -5.05
CA ARG A 54 15.90 -7.95 -4.47
C ARG A 54 16.11 -8.10 -2.95
N LEU A 55 15.12 -8.67 -2.26
CA LEU A 55 15.18 -8.92 -0.82
C LEU A 55 15.80 -10.29 -0.47
N GLN A 56 16.14 -11.11 -1.47
CA GLN A 56 16.65 -12.47 -1.31
C GLN A 56 15.77 -13.34 -0.40
N ILE A 57 14.45 -13.25 -0.59
CA ILE A 57 13.45 -14.02 0.16
C ILE A 57 12.51 -14.76 -0.79
N SER A 58 11.78 -15.76 -0.26
CA SER A 58 10.72 -16.38 -1.04
C SER A 58 9.50 -15.46 -1.19
N ILE A 59 8.73 -15.66 -2.27
CA ILE A 59 7.45 -14.96 -2.49
C ILE A 59 6.48 -15.19 -1.31
N GLY A 60 6.51 -16.38 -0.68
CA GLY A 60 5.72 -16.68 0.51
C GLY A 60 6.12 -15.83 1.73
N THR A 61 7.42 -15.64 1.96
CA THR A 61 7.93 -14.74 3.00
C THR A 61 7.52 -13.30 2.72
N LEU A 62 7.64 -12.85 1.47
CA LEU A 62 7.19 -11.52 1.04
C LEU A 62 5.69 -11.31 1.29
N ALA A 63 4.84 -12.30 0.99
CA ALA A 63 3.40 -12.24 1.27
C ALA A 63 3.12 -12.15 2.78
N SER A 64 3.86 -12.91 3.60
CA SER A 64 3.76 -12.87 5.06
C SER A 64 4.14 -11.50 5.61
N TRP A 65 5.26 -10.92 5.15
CA TRP A 65 5.71 -9.60 5.56
C TRP A 65 4.71 -8.51 5.22
N ARG A 66 4.19 -8.50 3.98
CA ARG A 66 3.13 -7.57 3.56
C ARG A 66 1.89 -7.66 4.45
N ARG A 67 1.44 -8.88 4.76
CA ARG A 67 0.29 -9.08 5.65
C ARG A 67 0.53 -8.52 7.05
N ARG A 68 1.74 -8.67 7.59
CA ARG A 68 2.12 -8.11 8.91
C ARG A 68 2.12 -6.58 8.88
N LEU A 69 2.73 -5.97 7.87
CA LEU A 69 2.79 -4.51 7.73
C LEU A 69 1.42 -3.88 7.51
N ARG A 70 0.55 -4.54 6.74
CA ARG A 70 -0.84 -4.10 6.55
C ARG A 70 -1.64 -4.16 7.84
N LYS A 71 -1.51 -5.25 8.62
CA LYS A 71 -2.13 -5.37 9.95
C LYS A 71 -1.62 -4.31 10.93
N ALA A 72 -0.39 -3.82 10.75
CA ALA A 72 0.19 -2.75 11.54
C ALA A 72 -0.14 -1.34 11.00
N HIS A 73 -0.92 -1.21 9.91
CA HIS A 73 -1.22 0.05 9.24
C HIS A 73 0.04 0.86 8.87
N LEU A 74 1.08 0.17 8.40
CA LEU A 74 2.33 0.75 7.92
C LEU A 74 2.46 0.69 6.39
N LEU A 75 1.76 -0.25 5.76
CA LEU A 75 1.81 -0.49 4.32
C LEU A 75 0.42 -0.83 3.79
N ASP A 76 0.06 -0.27 2.64
CA ASP A 76 -1.08 -0.71 1.84
C ASP A 76 -0.66 -0.91 0.37
N TRP A 77 -1.55 -1.47 -0.45
CA TRP A 77 -1.31 -1.64 -1.87
C TRP A 77 -2.59 -1.76 -2.69
N LEU A 78 -2.47 -1.37 -3.97
CA LEU A 78 -3.49 -1.58 -5.00
C LEU A 78 -3.00 -2.66 -5.97
N VAL A 79 -3.91 -3.52 -6.41
CA VAL A 79 -3.61 -4.56 -7.41
C VAL A 79 -4.13 -4.10 -8.76
N ARG A 80 -3.28 -4.12 -9.78
CA ARG A 80 -3.68 -3.94 -11.18
C ARG A 80 -3.62 -5.29 -11.92
N PRO A 81 -4.75 -5.78 -12.46
CA PRO A 81 -4.78 -7.04 -13.23
C PRO A 81 -3.74 -7.03 -14.35
N GLY A 82 -3.01 -8.13 -14.49
CA GLY A 82 -2.00 -8.30 -15.55
C GLY A 82 -0.68 -7.54 -15.35
N VAL A 83 -0.53 -6.72 -14.30
CA VAL A 83 0.67 -5.88 -14.12
C VAL A 83 1.33 -6.04 -12.75
N GLY A 84 0.57 -6.09 -11.65
CA GLY A 84 1.14 -6.29 -10.31
C GLY A 84 0.58 -5.34 -9.25
N ARG A 85 1.43 -4.95 -8.29
CA ARG A 85 1.02 -4.12 -7.14
C ARG A 85 1.69 -2.75 -7.14
N VAL A 86 0.90 -1.74 -6.82
CA VAL A 86 1.37 -0.40 -6.44
C VAL A 86 1.32 -0.31 -4.92
N TYR A 87 2.44 0.00 -4.29
CA TYR A 87 2.54 0.04 -2.84
C TYR A 87 2.45 1.48 -2.29
N ILE A 88 1.87 1.60 -1.10
CA ILE A 88 1.65 2.87 -0.40
C ILE A 88 2.21 2.73 1.01
N ILE A 89 3.19 3.57 1.37
CA ILE A 89 3.68 3.66 2.75
C ILE A 89 2.77 4.60 3.54
N SER A 90 2.39 4.22 4.76
CA SER A 90 1.52 5.04 5.59
C SER A 90 2.28 6.22 6.22
N ALA A 91 1.58 7.33 6.48
CA ALA A 91 2.11 8.44 7.26
C ALA A 91 2.59 7.96 8.63
N LEU A 92 3.79 8.40 9.02
CA LEU A 92 4.42 8.12 10.31
C LEU A 92 4.09 9.21 11.33
N ASN A 93 3.97 10.47 10.89
CA ASN A 93 3.47 11.59 11.68
C ASN A 93 1.94 11.65 11.57
N LYS A 94 1.27 10.73 12.25
CA LYS A 94 -0.20 10.70 12.25
C LYS A 94 -0.75 11.84 13.13
N VAL A 95 -0.92 13.02 12.56
CA VAL A 95 -2.16 13.76 12.87
C VAL A 95 -3.25 12.98 12.15
N LEU A 96 -3.92 12.08 12.85
CA LEU A 96 -4.99 11.25 12.28
C LEU A 96 -5.97 12.14 11.49
N PRO A 97 -6.39 11.71 10.30
CA PRO A 97 -7.82 11.44 10.23
C PRO A 97 -8.19 10.18 9.46
N LYS A 98 -9.37 9.69 9.85
CA LYS A 98 -10.17 8.66 9.22
C LYS A 98 -10.44 9.01 7.74
N GLU A 99 -9.57 8.64 6.81
CA GLU A 99 -9.83 8.89 5.38
C GLU A 99 -9.52 7.71 4.45
N GLN A 100 -9.24 6.53 5.02
CA GLN A 100 -9.10 5.31 4.21
C GLN A 100 -10.42 4.70 3.74
N VAL A 101 -11.57 5.33 4.05
CA VAL A 101 -12.87 4.94 3.47
C VAL A 101 -13.05 5.51 2.05
N ALA A 102 -12.41 6.64 1.72
CA ALA A 102 -12.68 7.35 0.46
C ALA A 102 -12.07 6.68 -0.79
N ILE A 103 -10.93 5.98 -0.68
CA ILE A 103 -10.26 5.42 -1.87
C ILE A 103 -11.03 4.20 -2.43
N GLN A 104 -11.74 3.47 -1.55
CA GLN A 104 -12.54 2.32 -1.95
C GLN A 104 -13.88 2.75 -2.54
N GLU A 105 -14.50 3.81 -2.01
CA GLU A 105 -15.73 4.39 -2.57
C GLU A 105 -15.48 5.06 -3.93
N VAL A 106 -14.42 5.85 -4.09
CA VAL A 106 -14.11 6.49 -5.39
C VAL A 106 -13.84 5.45 -6.47
N SER A 107 -13.18 4.34 -6.13
CA SER A 107 -12.93 3.24 -7.08
C SER A 107 -14.22 2.54 -7.51
N GLN A 108 -15.19 2.39 -6.61
CA GLN A 108 -16.51 1.80 -6.93
C GLN A 108 -17.39 2.76 -7.72
N SER A 109 -17.38 4.06 -7.42
CA SER A 109 -18.13 5.08 -8.16
C SER A 109 -17.63 5.20 -9.60
N VAL A 110 -16.32 5.16 -9.81
CA VAL A 110 -15.72 5.21 -11.16
C VAL A 110 -16.05 3.95 -11.96
N GLN A 111 -15.99 2.77 -11.35
CA GLN A 111 -16.38 1.52 -12.03
C GLN A 111 -17.89 1.47 -12.38
N THR A 112 -18.73 2.05 -11.52
CA THR A 112 -20.18 2.13 -11.76
C THR A 112 -20.52 3.12 -12.86
N ALA A 113 -19.84 4.28 -12.90
CA ALA A 113 -20.00 5.28 -13.95
C ALA A 113 -19.55 4.75 -15.33
N LEU A 114 -18.45 4.00 -15.39
CA LEU A 114 -17.96 3.39 -16.63
C LEU A 114 -18.94 2.35 -17.20
N ARG A 115 -19.51 1.48 -16.35
CA ARG A 115 -20.53 0.51 -16.80
C ARG A 115 -21.83 1.16 -17.29
N SER A 116 -22.21 2.29 -16.69
CA SER A 116 -23.38 3.06 -17.11
C SER A 116 -23.19 3.69 -18.50
N ALA A 117 -21.98 4.18 -18.80
CA ALA A 117 -21.65 4.73 -20.11
C ALA A 117 -21.62 3.67 -21.22
N GLU A 118 -21.14 2.46 -20.93
CA GLU A 118 -21.12 1.33 -21.87
C GLU A 118 -22.52 0.79 -22.19
N GLY A 119 -23.46 0.86 -21.23
CA GLY A 119 -24.85 0.47 -21.45
C GLY A 119 -25.66 1.46 -22.31
N ASN A 120 -25.27 2.74 -22.34
CA ASN A 120 -26.02 3.80 -23.04
C ASN A 120 -25.62 3.97 -24.52
N ALA A 121 -24.53 3.33 -24.96
CA ALA A 121 -24.09 3.34 -26.36
C ALA A 121 -24.80 2.29 -27.24
N GLY A 122 -25.70 1.47 -26.67
CA GLY A 122 -26.39 0.38 -27.37
C GLY A 122 -27.80 0.71 -27.91
N PHE A 123 -28.31 1.93 -27.70
CA PHE A 123 -29.66 2.34 -28.15
C PHE A 123 -29.59 3.58 -29.03
N VAL A 124 -29.01 3.46 -30.20
CA VAL A 124 -29.35 4.33 -31.33
C VAL A 124 -29.44 3.44 -32.57
N ASN A 125 -30.64 2.94 -32.84
CA ASN A 125 -31.10 2.49 -34.15
C ASN A 125 -32.45 3.15 -34.39
#